data_AF-A0A2H0UCE2-F1
#
_entry.id   AF-A0A2H0UCE2-F1
#
_cell.length_a   1.000
_cell.length_b   1.000
_cell.length_c   1.000
_cell.angle_alpha   90.00
_cell.angle_beta   90.00
_cell.angle_gamma   90.00
#
_symmetry.space_group_name_H-M   'P 1'
#
loop_
_entity.id
_entity.type
_entity.pdbx_description
1 polymer ?
#
loop_
_entity_poly.entity_id
_entity_poly.type
_entity_poly.pdbx_seq_one_letter_code
_entity_poly.pdbx_strand_id
1 'polypeptide(L)'
;MTLEEQMRHTPAADAERNERISRASLSHDERVRGYVPKADEVLKGKDATIVRNILAEWFNKITRAREGFEQDERIENLSNALDRRGVSFNMGDREERKYFLLALLLRYKQLQN
;
A
#
# COMPACT_ATOMS: atom_id res chain seq x y z
N MET A 1 13.05 37.45 -18.31
CA MET A 1 12.58 36.09 -18.59
C MET A 1 13.71 35.41 -19.33
N THR A 2 14.57 34.68 -18.62
CA THR A 2 15.84 34.17 -19.16
C THR A 2 15.68 32.75 -19.70
N LEU A 3 16.29 32.49 -20.87
CA LEU A 3 16.33 31.19 -21.55
C LEU A 3 16.91 30.04 -20.67
N GLU A 4 17.52 30.35 -19.53
CA GLU A 4 18.14 29.36 -18.64
C GLU A 4 17.14 28.55 -17.79
N GLU A 5 15.88 28.97 -17.71
CA GLU A 5 14.86 28.26 -16.92
C GLU A 5 14.13 27.15 -17.70
N GLN A 6 14.36 27.00 -19.01
CA GLN A 6 13.55 26.09 -19.85
C GLN A 6 14.22 24.77 -20.29
N MET A 7 15.52 24.54 -20.07
CA MET A 7 16.19 23.37 -20.70
C MET A 7 17.28 22.68 -19.86
N ARG A 8 16.95 22.19 -18.66
CA ARG A 8 17.78 21.15 -18.01
C ARG A 8 17.03 19.83 -17.82
N HIS A 9 16.36 19.38 -18.88
CA HIS A 9 16.04 17.97 -19.09
C HIS A 9 17.13 17.38 -19.98
N THR A 10 18.28 17.06 -19.38
CA THR A 10 19.30 16.28 -20.09
C THR A 10 18.94 14.80 -19.94
N PRO A 11 19.21 13.95 -20.96
CA PRO A 11 18.92 12.52 -20.88
C PRO A 11 19.52 11.85 -19.65
N ALA A 12 20.67 12.34 -19.16
CA ALA A 12 21.30 11.88 -17.92
C ALA A 12 20.53 12.30 -16.66
N ALA A 13 20.05 13.55 -16.57
CA ALA A 13 19.24 14.01 -15.44
C ALA A 13 17.86 13.35 -15.42
N ASP A 14 17.25 13.10 -16.58
CA ASP A 14 16.01 12.35 -16.69
C ASP A 14 16.22 10.86 -16.40
N ALA A 15 17.35 10.26 -16.80
CA ALA A 15 17.71 8.90 -16.43
C ALA A 15 17.94 8.76 -14.92
N GLU A 16 18.66 9.69 -14.29
CA GLU A 16 18.88 9.69 -12.83
C GLU A 16 17.58 9.94 -12.06
N ARG A 17 16.73 10.85 -12.55
CA ARG A 17 15.39 11.07 -12.00
C ARG A 17 14.54 9.81 -12.13
N ASN A 18 14.52 9.16 -13.30
CA ASN A 18 13.81 7.91 -13.50
C ASN A 18 14.40 6.78 -12.67
N GLU A 19 15.72 6.70 -12.49
CA GLU A 19 16.35 5.69 -11.63
C GLU A 19 16.00 5.91 -10.16
N ARG A 20 15.95 7.16 -9.69
CA ARG A 20 15.51 7.49 -8.33
C ARG A 20 14.03 7.16 -8.13
N ILE A 21 13.18 7.46 -9.11
CA ILE A 21 11.76 7.08 -9.08
C ILE A 21 11.63 5.55 -9.11
N SER A 22 12.37 4.85 -9.97
CA SER A 22 12.38 3.39 -10.03
C SER A 22 12.88 2.74 -8.74
N ARG A 23 13.94 3.27 -8.09
CA ARG A 23 14.42 2.79 -6.79
C ARG A 23 13.42 3.08 -5.66
N ALA A 24 12.73 4.22 -5.71
CA ALA A 24 11.66 4.53 -4.75
C ALA A 24 10.42 3.64 -4.94
N SER A 25 10.05 3.31 -6.18
CA SER A 25 8.99 2.34 -6.51
C SER A 25 9.39 0.90 -6.17
N LEU A 26 10.65 0.52 -6.40
CA LEU A 26 11.21 -0.78 -5.96
C LEU A 26 11.09 -0.94 -4.44
N SER A 27 11.32 0.13 -3.66
CA SER A 27 11.12 0.11 -2.20
C SER A 27 9.66 -0.06 -1.76
N HIS A 28 8.66 0.32 -2.55
CA HIS A 28 7.25 0.23 -2.14
C HIS A 28 6.73 -1.21 -2.29
N ASP A 29 6.89 -1.77 -3.48
CA ASP A 29 6.39 -3.11 -3.81
C ASP A 29 7.13 -4.20 -3.02
N GLU A 30 8.44 -4.05 -2.81
CA GLU A 30 9.21 -4.98 -1.99
C GLU A 30 8.76 -4.95 -0.54
N ARG A 31 8.46 -3.77 0.03
CA ARG A 31 7.91 -3.65 1.38
C ARG A 31 6.55 -4.31 1.49
N VAL A 32 5.63 -4.08 0.54
CA VAL A 32 4.32 -4.75 0.52
C VAL A 32 4.49 -6.27 0.42
N ARG A 33 5.34 -6.75 -0.49
CA ARG A 33 5.62 -8.19 -0.65
C ARG A 33 6.26 -8.81 0.58
N GLY A 34 7.11 -8.08 1.31
CA GLY A 34 7.69 -8.52 2.57
C GLY A 34 6.65 -8.89 3.64
N TYR A 35 5.48 -8.24 3.60
CA TYR A 35 4.37 -8.51 4.52
C TYR A 35 3.40 -9.59 4.06
N VAL A 36 3.53 -10.10 2.83
CA VAL A 36 2.63 -11.11 2.27
C VAL A 36 2.51 -12.37 3.15
N PRO A 37 3.59 -12.97 3.69
CA PRO A 37 3.46 -14.15 4.54
C PRO A 37 2.58 -13.90 5.78
N LYS A 38 2.81 -12.78 6.48
CA LYS A 38 2.01 -12.37 7.65
C LYS A 38 0.56 -12.07 7.27
N ALA A 39 0.33 -11.46 6.11
CA ALA A 39 -1.01 -11.22 5.60
C ALA A 39 -1.75 -12.53 5.28
N ASP A 40 -1.06 -13.52 4.73
CA ASP A 40 -1.61 -14.84 4.43
C ASP A 40 -1.99 -15.61 5.70
N GLU A 41 -1.16 -15.53 6.75
CA GLU A 41 -1.47 -16.07 8.09
C GLU A 41 -2.75 -15.45 8.65
N VAL A 42 -2.90 -14.13 8.58
CA VAL A 42 -4.13 -13.43 9.04
C VAL A 42 -5.35 -13.88 8.25
N LEU A 43 -5.23 -14.02 6.93
CA LEU A 43 -6.33 -14.45 6.05
C LEU A 43 -6.67 -15.94 6.17
N LYS A 44 -5.88 -16.73 6.89
CA LYS A 44 -6.13 -18.15 7.20
C LYS A 44 -6.39 -18.40 8.69
N GLY A 45 -6.13 -17.40 9.53
CA GLY A 45 -6.24 -17.50 10.99
C GLY A 45 -7.67 -17.36 11.52
N LYS A 46 -7.77 -17.30 12.85
CA LYS A 46 -9.05 -17.25 13.58
C LYS A 46 -9.98 -16.09 13.15
N ASP A 47 -9.40 -14.95 12.80
CA ASP A 47 -10.14 -13.73 12.46
C ASP A 47 -10.40 -13.59 10.95
N ALA A 48 -10.00 -14.58 10.15
CA ALA A 48 -10.00 -14.52 8.69
C ALA A 48 -11.36 -14.09 8.10
N THR A 49 -12.47 -14.61 8.63
CA THR A 49 -13.82 -14.25 8.16
C THR A 49 -14.11 -12.77 8.37
N ILE A 50 -13.80 -12.23 9.56
CA ILE A 50 -14.02 -10.81 9.88
C ILE A 50 -13.13 -9.94 8.99
N VAL A 51 -11.85 -10.29 8.88
CA VAL A 51 -10.89 -9.56 8.05
C VAL A 51 -11.35 -9.55 6.59
N ARG A 52 -11.70 -10.70 6.01
CA ARG A 52 -12.14 -10.79 4.61
C ARG A 52 -13.39 -9.97 4.33
N ASN A 53 -14.37 -9.96 5.24
CA ASN A 53 -15.58 -9.16 5.09
C ASN A 53 -15.26 -7.67 5.05
N ILE A 54 -14.39 -7.20 5.95
CA ILE A 54 -13.96 -5.80 5.96
C ILE A 54 -13.15 -5.48 4.70
N LEU A 55 -12.22 -6.35 4.29
CA LEU A 55 -11.48 -6.14 3.05
C LEU A 55 -12.41 -6.05 1.84
N ALA A 56 -13.46 -6.87 1.76
CA ALA A 56 -14.46 -6.81 0.68
C ALA A 56 -15.11 -5.41 0.58
N GLU A 57 -15.48 -4.80 1.70
CA GLU A 57 -16.10 -3.47 1.76
C GLU A 57 -15.16 -2.33 1.34
N TRP A 58 -13.85 -2.52 1.54
CA TRP A 58 -12.83 -1.49 1.34
C TRP A 58 -12.01 -1.68 0.06
N PHE A 59 -11.97 -2.88 -0.49
CA PHE A 59 -11.12 -3.25 -1.62
C PHE A 59 -11.30 -2.31 -2.81
N ASN A 60 -12.55 -2.11 -3.25
CA ASN A 60 -12.86 -1.22 -4.37
C ASN A 60 -12.59 0.25 -4.05
N LYS A 61 -12.72 0.68 -2.79
CA LYS A 61 -12.47 2.06 -2.37
C LYS A 61 -10.98 2.40 -2.42
N ILE A 62 -10.15 1.43 -2.05
CA ILE A 62 -8.69 1.60 -2.00
C ILE A 62 -8.07 1.40 -3.39
N THR A 63 -8.51 0.40 -4.16
CA THR A 63 -7.98 0.15 -5.51
C THR A 63 -8.34 1.23 -6.53
N ARG A 64 -9.40 2.01 -6.29
CA ARG A 64 -9.79 3.15 -7.13
C ARG A 64 -9.18 4.48 -6.67
N ALA A 65 -8.63 4.55 -5.46
CA ALA A 65 -7.99 5.75 -4.95
C ALA A 65 -6.72 6.04 -5.75
N ARG A 66 -6.43 7.33 -5.98
CA ARG A 66 -5.14 7.72 -6.56
C ARG A 66 -4.04 7.46 -5.54
N GLU A 67 -2.89 6.99 -6.02
CA GLU A 67 -1.69 6.83 -5.18
C GLU A 67 -1.31 8.15 -4.49
N GLY A 68 -0.73 8.05 -3.30
CA GLY A 68 -0.41 9.19 -2.45
C GLY A 68 -1.47 9.44 -1.38
N PHE A 69 -1.82 10.70 -1.16
CA PHE A 69 -2.63 11.11 0.00
C PHE A 69 -4.00 10.40 0.10
N GLU A 70 -4.69 10.23 -1.03
CA GLU A 70 -6.01 9.60 -1.04
C GLU A 70 -5.93 8.12 -0.63
N GLN A 71 -5.01 7.35 -1.22
CA GLN A 71 -4.81 5.95 -0.85
C GLN A 71 -4.43 5.81 0.65
N ASP A 72 -3.59 6.71 1.16
CA ASP A 72 -3.13 6.68 2.55
C ASP A 72 -4.28 6.92 3.53
N GLU A 73 -5.15 7.89 3.24
CA GLU A 73 -6.36 8.14 4.02
C GLU A 73 -7.31 6.93 3.99
N ARG A 74 -7.48 6.28 2.83
CA ARG A 74 -8.34 5.09 2.72
C ARG A 74 -7.77 3.89 3.48
N ILE A 75 -6.44 3.72 3.48
CA ILE A 75 -5.74 2.67 4.24
C ILE A 75 -5.86 2.92 5.74
N GLU A 76 -5.74 4.16 6.20
CA GLU A 76 -5.94 4.51 7.61
C GLU A 76 -7.39 4.24 8.05
N ASN A 77 -8.37 4.59 7.21
CA ASN A 77 -9.76 4.28 7.49
C ASN A 77 -10.04 2.77 7.52
N LEU A 78 -9.38 1.97 6.67
CA LEU A 78 -9.41 0.51 6.75
C LEU A 78 -8.83 0.01 8.07
N SER A 79 -7.68 0.54 8.52
CA SER A 79 -7.11 0.21 9.83
C SER A 79 -8.13 0.44 10.94
N ASN A 80 -8.73 1.62 10.97
CA ASN A 80 -9.73 1.99 11.99
C ASN A 80 -10.97 1.08 11.93
N ALA A 81 -11.38 0.64 10.74
CA ALA A 81 -12.49 -0.30 10.58
C ALA A 81 -12.17 -1.69 11.15
N LEU A 82 -10.92 -2.15 10.98
CA LEU A 82 -10.43 -3.41 11.57
C LEU A 82 -10.39 -3.30 13.09
N ASP A 83 -9.82 -2.22 13.63
CA ASP A 83 -9.73 -1.99 15.08
C ASP A 83 -11.12 -1.94 15.74
N ARG A 84 -12.09 -1.25 15.12
CA ARG A 84 -13.50 -1.19 15.61
C ARG A 84 -14.19 -2.55 15.65
N ARG A 85 -13.70 -3.53 14.88
CA ARG A 85 -14.20 -4.91 14.83
C ARG A 85 -13.38 -5.85 15.71
N GLY A 86 -12.48 -5.32 16.53
CA GLY A 86 -11.61 -6.07 17.43
C GLY A 86 -10.41 -6.72 16.74
N VAL A 87 -10.16 -6.40 15.47
CA VAL A 87 -9.01 -6.89 14.72
C VAL A 87 -7.93 -5.82 14.75
N SER A 88 -6.96 -5.98 15.64
CA SER A 88 -5.80 -5.11 15.70
C SER A 88 -4.52 -5.87 15.39
N PHE A 89 -3.62 -5.22 14.66
CA PHE A 89 -2.32 -5.79 14.33
C PHE A 89 -1.26 -5.08 15.15
N ASN A 90 -0.47 -5.84 15.90
CA ASN A 90 0.70 -5.31 16.57
C ASN A 90 1.75 -4.94 15.51
N MET A 91 1.75 -3.67 15.11
CA MET A 91 2.64 -3.06 14.12
C MET A 91 3.26 -1.81 14.73
N GLY A 92 4.57 -1.61 14.51
CA GLY A 92 5.36 -0.58 15.18
C GLY A 92 4.91 0.82 14.78
N ASP A 93 5.06 1.16 13.50
CA ASP A 93 4.74 2.50 13.00
C ASP A 93 3.62 2.52 11.94
N ARG A 94 3.19 3.73 11.59
CA ARG A 94 2.10 3.98 10.61
C ARG A 94 2.49 3.50 9.21
N GLU A 95 3.76 3.57 8.85
CA GLU A 95 4.26 3.18 7.54
C GLU A 95 4.25 1.65 7.39
N GLU A 96 4.76 0.92 8.39
CA GLU A 96 4.69 -0.55 8.45
C GLU A 96 3.25 -1.05 8.37
N ARG A 97 2.35 -0.42 9.13
CA ARG A 97 0.93 -0.77 9.12
C ARG A 97 0.31 -0.56 7.73
N LYS A 98 0.66 0.53 7.05
CA LYS A 98 0.20 0.79 5.68
C LYS A 98 0.64 -0.32 4.72
N TYR A 99 1.93 -0.66 4.71
CA TYR A 99 2.44 -1.71 3.81
C TYR A 99 1.83 -3.07 4.10
N PHE A 100 1.61 -3.39 5.37
CA PHE A 100 0.91 -4.61 5.76
C PHE A 100 -0.54 -4.64 5.28
N LEU A 101 -1.29 -3.54 5.42
CA LEU A 101 -2.68 -3.47 4.96
C LEU A 101 -2.78 -3.56 3.42
N LEU A 102 -1.82 -2.99 2.70
CA LEU A 102 -1.69 -3.18 1.26
C LEU A 102 -1.40 -4.64 0.90
N ALA A 103 -0.56 -5.32 1.68
CA ALA A 103 -0.26 -6.75 1.49
C ALA A 103 -1.50 -7.63 1.76
N LEU A 104 -2.32 -7.28 2.76
CA LEU A 104 -3.60 -7.92 3.02
C LEU A 104 -4.57 -7.78 1.85
N LEU A 105 -4.69 -6.58 1.28
CA LEU A 105 -5.53 -6.34 0.09
C LEU A 105 -5.02 -7.13 -1.13
N LEU A 106 -3.69 -7.17 -1.32
CA LEU A 106 -3.06 -7.94 -2.38
C LEU A 106 -3.37 -9.43 -2.26
N ARG A 107 -3.19 -10.02 -1.06
CA ARG A 107 -3.48 -11.44 -0.83
C ARG A 107 -4.97 -11.75 -0.89
N TYR A 108 -5.81 -10.86 -0.37
CA TYR A 108 -7.26 -10.99 -0.51
C TYR A 108 -7.68 -11.10 -1.97
N LYS A 109 -7.19 -10.21 -2.85
CA LYS A 109 -7.43 -10.28 -4.29
C LYS A 109 -7.00 -11.61 -4.89
N GLN A 110 -5.82 -12.09 -4.52
CA GLN A 110 -5.25 -13.34 -5.05
C GLN A 110 -6.04 -14.59 -4.61
N LEU A 111 -6.76 -14.54 -3.49
CA LEU A 111 -7.62 -15.63 -3.03
C LEU A 111 -9.01 -15.63 -3.69
N GLN A 112 -9.38 -14.54 -4.39
CA GLN A 112 -10.65 -14.44 -5.13
C GLN A 112 -10.55 -14.93 -6.58
N ASN A 113 -9.32 -15.05 -7.11
CA ASN A 113 -9.01 -15.62 -8.42
C ASN A 113 -8.60 -17.07 -8.28
#